data_AF-A0A7X7NCN6-F1
#
_entry.id   AF-A0A7X7NCN6-F1
#
_cell.length_a   1.000
_cell.length_b   1.000
_cell.length_c   1.000
_cell.angle_alpha   90.00
_cell.angle_beta   90.00
_cell.angle_gamma   90.00
#
_symmetry.space_group_name_H-M   'P 1'
#
loop_
_entity.id
_entity.type
_entity.pdbx_description
1 polymer ?
#
loop_
_entity_poly.entity_id
_entity_poly.type
_entity_poly.pdbx_seq_one_letter_code
_entity_poly.pdbx_strand_id
1 'polypeptide(L)'
;VGMGDVTRLIVANEGTNSPAGGDQLKILASGTIRDQFGNAAHADNRPVIITVRAIPPDIAGAWYEDADANGIVEKVTVDFNKNVSTAFLGVYLKWPQPANETSDTLKAALFSYPNAADSSIVEINVLNQFRSQNFVVNKTDVQMTIDPAVFYNFPGVTRNKNVLDKAAPVLDSMTLAPGEALSETENAPDTLIADFSEAVTILDQAAKTPYTFYPSTGTPYALSLTFFKQMNNKVIYLVENTGANPQKSDSVNVAVPASPLFQDLEGNILNNPANKKVPLTIKPMKYPVKVRVGPNPFNPMLGGVTRIEIKPVTSKAEMAVIDATITIFDPLGNKVHEEKKIGQQQMCEFTWDGSNKKGRKVGTGVYMARVKGKDLTSNKAIDEIFYIAIKR
;
A
#
# COMPACT_ATOMS: atom_id res chain seq x y z
N VAL A 1 43.57 -46.74 -7.68
CA VAL A 1 44.96 -46.33 -7.34
C VAL A 1 44.90 -44.94 -6.74
N GLY A 2 45.17 -44.84 -5.44
CA GLY A 2 45.40 -43.58 -4.74
C GLY A 2 46.36 -43.91 -3.61
N MET A 3 47.60 -43.42 -3.69
CA MET A 3 48.54 -43.47 -2.57
C MET A 3 47.98 -42.58 -1.46
N GLY A 4 47.67 -43.18 -0.32
CA GLY A 4 47.25 -42.49 0.90
C GLY A 4 46.66 -43.46 1.91
N ASP A 5 46.76 -43.13 3.20
CA ASP A 5 46.24 -43.93 4.32
C ASP A 5 44.70 -43.96 4.40
N VAL A 6 44.01 -43.42 3.39
CA VAL A 6 42.56 -43.22 3.36
C VAL A 6 41.95 -43.90 2.15
N THR A 7 41.12 -44.91 2.39
CA THR A 7 40.25 -45.51 1.38
C THR A 7 38.84 -44.95 1.50
N ARG A 8 38.28 -44.42 0.41
CA ARG A 8 36.87 -44.04 0.34
C ARG A 8 36.05 -45.20 -0.20
N LEU A 9 35.06 -45.62 0.58
CA LEU A 9 34.10 -46.65 0.18
C LEU A 9 32.76 -45.98 -0.11
N ILE A 10 32.14 -46.34 -1.22
CA ILE A 10 30.76 -45.98 -1.54
C ILE A 10 29.92 -47.22 -1.22
N VAL A 11 28.94 -47.05 -0.35
CA VAL A 11 28.03 -48.14 0.03
C VAL A 11 26.67 -47.88 -0.62
N ALA A 12 26.05 -48.92 -1.16
CA ALA A 12 24.69 -48.84 -1.67
C ALA A 12 23.70 -48.58 -0.52
N ASN A 13 22.62 -47.85 -0.80
CA ASN A 13 21.53 -47.69 0.14
C ASN A 13 20.68 -48.96 0.12
N GLU A 14 20.85 -49.80 1.14
CA GLU A 14 20.16 -51.08 1.33
C GLU A 14 19.02 -50.96 2.35
N GLY A 15 18.47 -49.75 2.54
CA GLY A 15 17.40 -49.49 3.50
C GLY A 15 17.84 -49.81 4.93
N THR A 16 17.10 -50.69 5.62
CA THR A 16 17.41 -51.13 6.99
C THR A 16 18.72 -51.88 7.12
N ASN A 17 19.31 -52.37 6.02
CA ASN A 17 20.59 -53.06 6.01
C ASN A 17 21.77 -52.13 5.67
N SER A 18 21.52 -50.82 5.51
CA SER A 18 22.58 -49.84 5.31
C SER A 18 23.43 -49.69 6.58
N PRO A 19 24.77 -49.56 6.48
CA PRO A 19 25.60 -49.34 7.64
C PRO A 19 25.18 -48.08 8.42
N ALA A 20 24.98 -48.24 9.72
CA ALA A 20 24.60 -47.19 10.65
C ALA A 20 25.77 -46.78 11.56
N GLY A 21 25.62 -45.62 12.21
CA GLY A 21 26.57 -45.21 13.25
C GLY A 21 26.56 -46.19 14.41
N GLY A 22 27.73 -46.67 14.81
CA GLY A 22 27.87 -47.70 15.85
C GLY A 22 28.12 -49.11 15.29
N ASP A 23 27.85 -49.35 14.01
CA ASP A 23 28.17 -50.63 13.37
C ASP A 23 29.68 -50.88 13.31
N GLN A 24 30.06 -52.14 13.16
CA GLN A 24 31.46 -52.55 13.08
C GLN A 24 31.86 -52.86 11.64
N LEU A 25 32.83 -52.10 11.12
CA LEU A 25 33.46 -52.36 9.82
C LEU A 25 34.73 -53.18 10.00
N LYS A 26 34.82 -54.34 9.34
CA LYS A 26 36.02 -55.18 9.29
C LYS A 26 36.42 -55.43 7.83
N ILE A 27 37.71 -55.27 7.53
CA ILE A 27 38.26 -55.73 6.24
C ILE A 27 38.41 -57.25 6.31
N LEU A 28 37.76 -57.96 5.39
CA LEU A 28 37.82 -59.41 5.29
C LEU A 28 39.13 -59.86 4.63
N ALA A 29 39.77 -60.90 5.17
CA ALA A 29 40.98 -61.50 4.59
C ALA A 29 40.75 -62.06 3.19
N SER A 30 39.55 -62.58 2.92
CA SER A 30 39.09 -63.04 1.60
C SER A 30 38.59 -61.92 0.69
N GLY A 31 38.54 -60.68 1.18
CA GLY A 31 38.02 -59.53 0.44
C GLY A 31 38.94 -59.12 -0.72
N THR A 32 38.63 -58.00 -1.36
CA THR A 32 39.39 -57.48 -2.52
C THR A 32 40.45 -56.42 -2.16
N ILE A 33 40.42 -55.89 -0.93
CA ILE A 33 41.37 -54.87 -0.47
C ILE A 33 42.75 -55.51 -0.25
N ARG A 34 43.79 -54.91 -0.85
CA ARG A 34 45.20 -55.31 -0.73
C ARG A 34 46.07 -54.10 -0.41
N ASP A 35 47.17 -54.32 0.29
CA ASP A 35 48.19 -53.29 0.47
C ASP A 35 49.02 -53.06 -0.81
N GLN A 36 49.98 -52.13 -0.77
CA GLN A 36 50.84 -51.81 -1.92
C GLN A 36 51.75 -52.96 -2.39
N PHE A 37 51.94 -53.99 -1.55
CA PHE A 37 52.73 -55.18 -1.85
C PHE A 37 51.85 -56.38 -2.21
N GLY A 38 50.52 -56.20 -2.29
CA GLY A 38 49.58 -57.25 -2.64
C GLY A 38 49.17 -58.15 -1.46
N ASN A 39 49.51 -57.80 -0.22
CA ASN A 39 49.09 -58.56 0.95
C ASN A 39 47.59 -58.33 1.25
N ALA A 40 46.89 -59.39 1.64
CA ALA A 40 45.52 -59.31 2.14
C ALA A 40 45.49 -58.92 3.62
N ALA A 41 44.32 -58.47 4.09
CA ALA A 41 44.10 -58.24 5.52
C ALA A 41 44.23 -59.56 6.32
N HIS A 42 44.71 -59.47 7.55
CA HIS A 42 44.80 -60.63 8.44
C HIS A 42 43.40 -61.16 8.80
N ALA A 43 43.25 -62.48 9.03
CA ALA A 43 41.98 -63.08 9.44
C ALA A 43 41.43 -62.45 10.73
N ASP A 44 42.34 -62.11 11.65
CA ASP A 44 42.05 -61.45 12.92
C ASP A 44 42.04 -59.92 12.86
N ASN A 45 41.92 -59.33 11.66
CA ASN A 45 41.82 -57.87 11.54
C ASN A 45 40.67 -57.34 12.41
N ARG A 46 40.96 -56.36 13.25
CA ARG A 46 40.00 -55.84 14.23
C ARG A 46 38.88 -55.06 13.53
N PRO A 47 37.62 -55.21 13.96
CA PRO A 47 36.56 -54.31 13.53
C PRO A 47 36.82 -52.89 14.06
N VAL A 48 36.38 -51.89 13.29
CA VAL A 48 36.37 -50.47 13.69
C VAL A 48 34.95 -49.97 13.68
N ILE A 49 34.58 -49.16 14.67
CA ILE A 49 33.24 -48.58 14.77
C ILE A 49 33.07 -47.54 13.65
N ILE A 50 31.98 -47.67 12.89
CA ILE A 50 31.55 -46.69 11.91
C ILE A 50 31.03 -45.47 12.65
N THR A 51 31.72 -44.35 12.51
CA THR A 51 31.24 -43.05 12.96
C THR A 51 30.54 -42.36 11.80
N VAL A 52 29.25 -42.04 11.97
CA VAL A 52 28.53 -41.22 10.99
C VAL A 52 28.84 -39.76 11.26
N ARG A 53 29.50 -39.10 10.30
CA ARG A 53 29.63 -37.64 10.32
C ARG A 53 28.30 -37.05 9.88
N ALA A 54 27.53 -36.53 10.83
CA ALA A 54 26.32 -35.81 10.50
C ALA A 54 26.66 -34.59 9.62
N ILE A 55 25.80 -34.32 8.64
CA ILE A 55 25.91 -33.17 7.76
C ILE A 55 24.81 -32.19 8.19
N PRO A 56 25.09 -30.89 8.33
CA PRO A 56 24.07 -29.89 8.65
C PRO A 56 22.94 -29.87 7.61
N PRO A 57 21.70 -29.50 7.99
CA PRO A 57 20.61 -29.22 7.07
C PRO A 57 20.94 -28.09 6.09
N ASP A 58 20.44 -28.20 4.86
CA ASP A 58 20.41 -27.10 3.89
C ASP A 58 18.98 -26.59 3.75
N ILE A 59 18.85 -25.30 3.43
CA ILE A 59 17.54 -24.66 3.23
C ILE A 59 17.07 -24.92 1.79
N ALA A 60 16.08 -25.79 1.64
CA ALA A 60 15.42 -26.10 0.38
C ALA A 60 14.60 -24.90 -0.12
N GLY A 61 13.81 -24.30 0.77
CA GLY A 61 12.97 -23.13 0.49
C GLY A 61 12.71 -22.28 1.74
N ALA A 62 12.31 -21.04 1.54
CA ALA A 62 11.81 -20.19 2.62
C ALA A 62 10.82 -19.17 2.05
N TRP A 63 9.78 -18.84 2.81
CA TRP A 63 8.82 -17.80 2.44
C TRP A 63 8.22 -17.14 3.68
N TYR A 64 7.66 -15.93 3.52
CA TYR A 64 6.96 -15.21 4.57
C TYR A 64 5.48 -15.03 4.23
N GLU A 65 4.64 -14.93 5.26
CA GLU A 65 3.19 -14.83 5.13
C GLU A 65 2.65 -13.76 6.10
N ASP A 66 1.65 -13.02 5.65
CA ASP A 66 0.72 -12.23 6.46
C ASP A 66 -0.55 -13.07 6.60
N ALA A 67 -0.72 -13.72 7.75
CA ALA A 67 -1.73 -14.76 7.90
C ALA A 67 -3.14 -14.20 8.15
N ASP A 68 -3.24 -13.00 8.71
CA ASP A 68 -4.51 -12.35 9.04
C ASP A 68 -4.86 -11.20 8.06
N ALA A 69 -4.01 -10.96 7.07
CA ALA A 69 -4.15 -9.95 6.03
C ALA A 69 -4.23 -8.51 6.57
N ASN A 70 -3.54 -8.23 7.69
CA ASN A 70 -3.49 -6.91 8.31
C ASN A 70 -2.38 -6.00 7.71
N GLY A 71 -1.53 -6.54 6.85
CA GLY A 71 -0.37 -5.92 6.22
C GLY A 71 0.96 -6.15 6.95
N ILE A 72 1.00 -6.94 8.03
CA ILE A 72 2.19 -7.19 8.83
C ILE A 72 2.59 -8.65 8.64
N VAL A 73 3.89 -8.90 8.45
CA VAL A 73 4.40 -10.26 8.37
C VAL A 73 4.56 -10.82 9.78
N GLU A 74 3.79 -11.85 10.14
CA GLU A 74 3.93 -12.54 11.44
C GLU A 74 4.65 -13.87 11.35
N LYS A 75 4.75 -14.45 10.15
CA LYS A 75 5.27 -15.81 9.99
C LYS A 75 6.29 -15.93 8.87
N VAL A 76 7.37 -16.66 9.15
CA VAL A 76 8.35 -17.12 8.15
C VAL A 76 8.44 -18.63 8.22
N THR A 77 8.26 -19.30 7.09
CA THR A 77 8.38 -20.74 6.97
C THR A 77 9.68 -21.10 6.28
N VAL A 78 10.43 -22.03 6.85
CA VAL A 78 11.70 -22.54 6.31
C VAL A 78 11.59 -24.03 6.08
N ASP A 79 11.80 -24.44 4.83
CA ASP A 79 11.83 -25.82 4.38
C ASP A 79 13.28 -26.28 4.26
N PHE A 80 13.64 -27.35 4.98
CA PHE A 80 14.96 -27.95 5.01
C PHE A 80 14.98 -29.28 4.26
N ASN A 81 16.14 -29.62 3.68
CA ASN A 81 16.31 -30.90 2.97
C ASN A 81 16.29 -32.16 3.86
N LYS A 82 16.16 -32.01 5.19
CA LYS A 82 16.01 -33.07 6.19
C LYS A 82 15.49 -32.50 7.51
N ASN A 83 15.05 -33.39 8.39
CA ASN A 83 14.60 -33.07 9.74
C ASN A 83 15.59 -32.19 10.52
N VAL A 84 15.07 -31.14 11.16
CA VAL A 84 15.81 -30.18 11.98
C VAL A 84 15.24 -30.16 13.38
N SER A 85 16.12 -30.18 14.39
CA SER A 85 15.71 -29.92 15.76
C SER A 85 15.77 -28.41 16.03
N THR A 86 14.63 -27.79 16.33
CA THR A 86 14.51 -26.37 16.68
C THR A 86 15.36 -25.98 17.89
N ALA A 87 15.67 -26.91 18.80
CA ALA A 87 16.55 -26.68 19.95
C ALA A 87 17.99 -26.29 19.56
N PHE A 88 18.44 -26.69 18.36
CA PHE A 88 19.77 -26.37 17.84
C PHE A 88 19.75 -25.39 16.67
N LEU A 89 18.58 -24.87 16.30
CA LEU A 89 18.43 -23.93 15.20
C LEU A 89 18.45 -22.49 15.74
N GLY A 90 19.17 -21.61 15.06
CA GLY A 90 19.03 -20.16 15.17
C GLY A 90 18.80 -19.57 13.79
N VAL A 91 17.92 -18.58 13.66
CA VAL A 91 17.63 -17.92 12.38
C VAL A 91 17.69 -16.41 12.55
N TYR A 92 18.41 -15.74 11.66
CA TYR A 92 18.45 -14.28 11.59
C TYR A 92 17.83 -13.81 10.27
N LEU A 93 16.90 -12.85 10.36
CA LEU A 93 16.15 -12.37 9.21
C LEU A 93 16.48 -10.91 8.93
N LYS A 94 16.68 -10.59 7.66
CA LYS A 94 17.01 -9.25 7.18
C LYS A 94 16.06 -8.83 6.07
N TRP A 95 15.48 -7.66 6.21
CA TRP A 95 14.98 -6.88 5.08
C TRP A 95 16.14 -6.05 4.47
N PRO A 96 15.99 -5.45 3.27
CA PRO A 96 17.10 -4.80 2.56
C PRO A 96 17.65 -3.57 3.29
N GLN A 97 16.86 -2.97 4.18
CA GLN A 97 17.26 -1.81 4.97
C GLN A 97 17.81 -2.27 6.34
N PRO A 98 19.04 -1.85 6.74
CA PRO A 98 19.69 -2.32 7.97
C PRO A 98 18.93 -2.06 9.27
N ALA A 99 18.03 -1.07 9.29
CA ALA A 99 17.17 -0.80 10.44
C ALA A 99 16.09 -1.88 10.67
N ASN A 100 15.93 -2.81 9.72
CA ASN A 100 14.81 -3.72 9.60
C ASN A 100 15.30 -5.17 9.54
N GLU A 101 16.15 -5.50 10.49
CA GLU A 101 16.57 -6.85 10.78
C GLU A 101 15.97 -7.30 12.10
N THR A 102 15.96 -8.61 12.34
CA THR A 102 15.60 -9.13 13.65
C THR A 102 16.50 -8.54 14.73
N SER A 103 15.93 -8.28 15.91
CA SER A 103 16.66 -7.68 17.03
C SER A 103 17.85 -8.55 17.47
N ASP A 104 17.68 -9.87 17.42
CA ASP A 104 18.69 -10.89 17.66
C ASP A 104 18.41 -12.13 16.78
N THR A 105 19.25 -13.15 16.87
CA THR A 105 19.01 -14.48 16.31
C THR A 105 17.79 -15.11 16.98
N LEU A 106 16.77 -15.41 16.19
CA LEU A 106 15.55 -16.09 16.63
C LEU A 106 15.88 -17.53 17.03
N LYS A 107 15.19 -18.05 18.06
CA LYS A 107 15.49 -19.35 18.68
C LYS A 107 14.21 -20.15 18.92
N ALA A 108 14.38 -21.39 19.39
CA ALA A 108 13.35 -22.41 19.60
C ALA A 108 12.01 -21.93 20.18
N ALA A 109 11.98 -20.93 21.07
CA ALA A 109 10.73 -20.42 21.66
C ALA A 109 9.78 -19.77 20.64
N LEU A 110 10.31 -19.35 19.48
CA LEU A 110 9.55 -18.77 18.38
C LEU A 110 9.27 -19.77 17.26
N PHE A 111 9.73 -21.02 17.40
CA PHE A 111 9.71 -22.01 16.33
C PHE A 111 8.65 -23.07 16.61
N SER A 112 7.90 -23.44 15.58
CA SER A 112 6.96 -24.55 15.59
C SER A 112 7.14 -25.44 14.37
N TYR A 113 6.73 -26.69 14.49
CA TYR A 113 6.53 -27.55 13.32
C TYR A 113 5.06 -27.48 12.95
N PRO A 114 4.70 -27.13 11.69
CA PRO A 114 3.30 -27.10 11.26
C PRO A 114 2.68 -28.50 11.30
N ASN A 115 3.50 -29.54 11.18
CA ASN A 115 3.14 -30.94 11.33
C ASN A 115 4.11 -31.62 12.29
N ALA A 116 3.62 -32.17 13.41
CA ALA A 116 4.46 -32.84 14.39
C ALA A 116 5.21 -34.08 13.84
N ALA A 117 4.73 -34.67 12.74
CA ALA A 117 5.40 -35.78 12.06
C ALA A 117 6.51 -35.33 11.08
N ASP A 118 6.58 -34.04 10.74
CA ASP A 118 7.52 -33.49 9.79
C ASP A 118 8.29 -32.30 10.40
N SER A 119 9.50 -32.59 10.85
CA SER A 119 10.43 -31.59 11.39
C SER A 119 11.36 -30.98 10.34
N SER A 120 11.14 -31.27 9.05
CA SER A 120 11.88 -30.62 7.96
C SER A 120 11.33 -29.23 7.63
N ILE A 121 10.10 -28.93 8.04
CA ILE A 121 9.48 -27.61 7.88
C ILE A 121 9.41 -26.93 9.25
N VAL A 122 9.97 -25.73 9.36
CA VAL A 122 9.94 -24.92 10.59
C VAL A 122 9.19 -23.62 10.31
N GLU A 123 8.14 -23.35 11.08
CA GLU A 123 7.48 -22.05 11.11
C GLU A 123 8.10 -21.20 12.22
N ILE A 124 8.34 -19.93 11.92
CA ILE A 124 8.97 -18.96 12.80
C ILE A 124 7.99 -17.82 13.02
N ASN A 125 7.60 -17.60 14.27
CA ASN A 125 6.85 -16.41 14.66
C ASN A 125 7.79 -15.21 14.69
N VAL A 126 7.58 -14.28 13.76
CA VAL A 126 8.38 -13.06 13.61
C VAL A 126 7.66 -11.80 14.07
N LEU A 127 6.43 -11.94 14.61
CA LEU A 127 5.69 -10.82 15.16
C LEU A 127 6.52 -10.13 16.25
N ASN A 128 6.69 -8.82 16.10
CA ASN A 128 7.45 -7.98 17.03
C ASN A 128 8.94 -8.31 17.17
N GLN A 129 9.52 -9.14 16.28
CA GLN A 129 10.92 -9.54 16.38
C GLN A 129 11.90 -8.60 15.66
N PHE A 130 11.41 -7.77 14.75
CA PHE A 130 12.22 -6.79 14.01
C PHE A 130 12.49 -5.54 14.84
N ARG A 131 13.68 -4.94 14.65
CA ARG A 131 14.09 -3.72 15.37
C ARG A 131 13.16 -2.53 15.12
N SER A 132 12.62 -2.41 13.92
CA SER A 132 11.65 -1.38 13.53
C SER A 132 10.29 -2.02 13.27
N GLN A 133 9.37 -1.90 14.24
CA GLN A 133 8.02 -2.43 14.09
C GLN A 133 7.17 -1.65 13.11
N ASN A 134 7.47 -0.37 12.90
CA ASN A 134 6.78 0.44 11.89
C ASN A 134 7.18 0.07 10.46
N PHE A 135 8.37 -0.51 10.27
CA PHE A 135 8.82 -0.86 8.93
C PHE A 135 8.08 -2.07 8.38
N VAL A 136 7.70 -3.04 9.21
CA VAL A 136 7.04 -4.27 8.74
C VAL A 136 5.58 -4.07 8.37
N VAL A 137 5.04 -2.88 8.59
CA VAL A 137 3.65 -2.53 8.25
C VAL A 137 3.52 -2.28 6.75
N ASN A 138 2.58 -2.98 6.13
CA ASN A 138 2.29 -2.97 4.70
C ASN A 138 3.51 -3.33 3.83
N LYS A 139 4.37 -4.25 4.28
CA LYS A 139 5.53 -4.74 3.51
C LYS A 139 5.30 -6.14 3.02
N THR A 140 4.46 -6.21 2.00
CA THR A 140 4.05 -7.44 1.34
C THR A 140 4.81 -7.68 0.03
N ASP A 141 5.77 -6.81 -0.36
CA ASP A 141 6.50 -6.90 -1.64
C ASP A 141 8.03 -6.82 -1.52
N VAL A 142 8.55 -6.93 -0.29
CA VAL A 142 9.97 -6.67 -0.02
C VAL A 142 10.77 -7.97 -0.02
N GLN A 143 12.00 -7.92 -0.52
CA GLN A 143 12.90 -9.07 -0.45
C GLN A 143 13.39 -9.28 1.00
N MET A 144 13.09 -10.43 1.60
CA MET A 144 13.68 -10.86 2.87
C MET A 144 14.79 -11.90 2.63
N THR A 145 15.79 -11.94 3.51
CA THR A 145 16.83 -12.98 3.51
C THR A 145 17.00 -13.59 4.90
N ILE A 146 17.31 -14.88 4.90
CA ILE A 146 17.92 -15.59 6.04
C ILE A 146 19.42 -15.42 5.92
N ASP A 147 20.04 -14.74 6.88
CA ASP A 147 21.48 -14.50 6.90
C ASP A 147 21.99 -14.13 8.32
N PRO A 148 22.41 -15.12 9.14
CA PRO A 148 22.46 -16.56 8.88
C PRO A 148 21.34 -17.38 9.55
N ALA A 149 21.09 -18.58 9.00
CA ALA A 149 20.66 -19.73 9.78
C ALA A 149 21.89 -20.47 10.35
N VAL A 150 21.87 -20.73 11.66
CA VAL A 150 22.96 -21.35 12.42
C VAL A 150 22.46 -22.65 13.03
N PHE A 151 23.30 -23.69 12.98
CA PHE A 151 23.03 -24.96 13.64
C PHE A 151 24.04 -25.17 14.76
N TYR A 152 23.63 -25.05 16.01
CA TYR A 152 24.53 -25.08 17.18
C TYR A 152 25.21 -26.45 17.39
N ASN A 153 24.63 -27.53 16.87
CA ASN A 153 25.23 -28.86 16.83
C ASN A 153 26.25 -29.05 15.67
N PHE A 154 26.39 -28.04 14.79
CA PHE A 154 27.40 -27.97 13.73
C PHE A 154 28.18 -26.64 13.82
N PRO A 155 29.13 -26.51 14.76
CA PRO A 155 29.85 -25.26 15.01
C PRO A 155 30.51 -24.69 13.75
N GLY A 156 30.34 -23.38 13.53
CA GLY A 156 30.93 -22.66 12.39
C GLY A 156 30.21 -22.84 11.05
N VAL A 157 29.11 -23.60 11.01
CA VAL A 157 28.29 -23.76 9.80
C VAL A 157 27.14 -22.77 9.81
N THR A 158 27.03 -21.98 8.75
CA THR A 158 25.87 -21.13 8.47
C THR A 158 25.22 -21.47 7.14
N ARG A 159 23.94 -21.10 7.00
CA ARG A 159 23.18 -21.19 5.75
C ARG A 159 22.42 -19.90 5.51
N ASN A 160 22.40 -19.50 4.24
CA ASN A 160 21.71 -18.31 3.80
C ASN A 160 20.70 -18.68 2.71
N LYS A 161 19.59 -17.95 2.64
CA LYS A 161 18.56 -18.16 1.63
C LYS A 161 17.74 -16.88 1.44
N ASN A 162 17.28 -16.64 0.22
CA ASN A 162 16.21 -15.69 -0.01
C ASN A 162 14.90 -16.25 0.54
N VAL A 163 14.13 -15.40 1.19
CA VAL A 163 12.78 -15.71 1.66
C VAL A 163 11.82 -15.14 0.62
N LEU A 164 11.07 -16.03 -0.02
CA LEU A 164 10.09 -15.66 -1.02
C LEU A 164 8.92 -14.93 -0.36
N ASP A 165 8.36 -13.98 -1.09
CA ASP A 165 7.14 -13.34 -0.69
C ASP A 165 5.93 -14.26 -0.98
N LYS A 166 5.10 -14.45 0.04
CA LYS A 166 3.77 -15.08 -0.06
C LYS A 166 2.69 -14.29 0.68
N ALA A 167 2.95 -13.03 1.00
CA ALA A 167 1.92 -12.15 1.53
C ALA A 167 1.12 -11.57 0.36
N ALA A 168 -0.21 -11.61 0.44
CA ALA A 168 -1.04 -10.91 -0.53
C ALA A 168 -0.90 -9.39 -0.32
N PRO A 169 -1.11 -8.57 -1.37
CA PRO A 169 -1.15 -7.11 -1.22
C PRO A 169 -2.23 -6.73 -0.22
N VAL A 170 -2.16 -5.58 0.46
CA VAL A 170 -3.24 -5.10 1.33
C VAL A 170 -3.67 -3.69 0.97
N LEU A 171 -4.91 -3.34 1.28
CA LEU A 171 -5.40 -1.97 1.08
C LEU A 171 -4.77 -1.04 2.11
N ASP A 172 -3.99 -0.06 1.66
CA ASP A 172 -3.32 0.91 2.53
C ASP A 172 -4.18 2.13 2.81
N SER A 173 -4.85 2.66 1.79
CA SER A 173 -5.79 3.76 1.95
C SER A 173 -6.90 3.77 0.89
N MET A 174 -8.02 4.42 1.23
CA MET A 174 -9.13 4.64 0.31
C MET A 174 -9.54 6.10 0.33
N THR A 175 -9.59 6.72 -0.85
CA THR A 175 -9.98 8.13 -1.01
C THR A 175 -11.12 8.28 -2.00
N LEU A 176 -12.23 8.87 -1.57
CA LEU A 176 -13.28 9.37 -2.45
C LEU A 176 -13.01 10.84 -2.78
N ALA A 177 -12.89 11.15 -4.06
CA ALA A 177 -12.76 12.49 -4.58
C ALA A 177 -14.04 12.87 -5.32
N PRO A 178 -14.89 13.74 -4.73
CA PRO A 178 -16.09 14.19 -5.41
C PRO A 178 -15.75 14.90 -6.72
N GLY A 179 -16.55 14.68 -7.74
CA GLY A 179 -16.40 15.34 -9.04
C GLY A 179 -16.60 16.85 -8.93
N GLU A 180 -16.00 17.59 -9.85
CA GLU A 180 -16.21 19.03 -9.92
C GLU A 180 -17.62 19.34 -10.44
N ALA A 181 -18.29 20.31 -9.83
CA ALA A 181 -19.58 20.77 -10.34
C ALA A 181 -19.38 21.48 -11.69
N LEU A 182 -20.03 20.97 -12.75
CA LEU A 182 -19.96 21.53 -14.10
C LEU A 182 -21.06 22.57 -14.32
N SER A 183 -22.23 22.38 -13.70
CA SER A 183 -23.37 23.31 -13.72
C SER A 183 -24.18 23.25 -12.43
N GLU A 184 -25.32 23.94 -12.37
CA GLU A 184 -26.25 23.85 -11.23
C GLU A 184 -26.81 22.42 -11.06
N THR A 185 -26.86 21.63 -12.13
CA THR A 185 -27.49 20.30 -12.17
C THR A 185 -26.55 19.16 -12.57
N GLU A 186 -25.33 19.47 -12.99
CA GLU A 186 -24.39 18.49 -13.53
C GLU A 186 -23.07 18.55 -12.79
N ASN A 187 -22.56 17.39 -12.39
CA ASN A 187 -21.24 17.21 -11.80
C ASN A 187 -20.46 16.22 -12.66
N ALA A 188 -19.14 16.39 -12.72
CA ALA A 188 -18.26 15.30 -13.15
C ALA A 188 -18.48 14.07 -12.24
N PRO A 189 -18.22 12.84 -12.72
CA PRO A 189 -18.33 11.65 -11.88
C PRO A 189 -17.33 11.72 -10.72
N ASP A 190 -17.74 11.22 -9.57
CA ASP A 190 -16.84 11.05 -8.43
C ASP A 190 -15.78 10.00 -8.77
N THR A 191 -14.61 10.14 -8.17
CA THR A 191 -13.48 9.24 -8.37
C THR A 191 -13.13 8.55 -7.06
N LEU A 192 -13.08 7.22 -7.07
CA LEU A 192 -12.57 6.43 -5.94
C LEU A 192 -11.13 6.02 -6.23
N ILE A 193 -10.24 6.24 -5.26
CA ILE A 193 -8.81 5.97 -5.37
C ILE A 193 -8.43 5.00 -4.26
N ALA A 194 -8.08 3.78 -4.64
CA ALA A 194 -7.52 2.76 -3.77
C ALA A 194 -6.00 2.78 -3.86
N ASP A 195 -5.32 2.79 -2.71
CA ASP A 195 -3.87 2.67 -2.61
C ASP A 195 -3.56 1.34 -1.92
N PHE A 196 -2.74 0.50 -2.54
CA PHE A 196 -2.32 -0.78 -2.00
C PHE A 196 -0.90 -0.69 -1.41
N SER A 197 -0.53 -1.65 -0.55
CA SER A 197 0.82 -1.81 -0.02
C SER A 197 1.88 -1.93 -1.12
N GLU A 198 1.49 -2.47 -2.27
CA GLU A 198 2.33 -2.77 -3.41
C GLU A 198 1.56 -2.69 -4.74
N ALA A 199 2.23 -2.97 -5.86
CA ALA A 199 1.60 -3.01 -7.17
C ALA A 199 0.69 -4.25 -7.32
N VAL A 200 -0.57 -4.04 -7.70
CA VAL A 200 -1.53 -5.12 -7.91
C VAL A 200 -1.83 -5.37 -9.38
N THR A 201 -2.17 -6.60 -9.75
CA THR A 201 -2.80 -6.95 -11.01
C THR A 201 -4.31 -7.11 -10.80
N ILE A 202 -5.11 -6.41 -11.60
CA ILE A 202 -6.58 -6.53 -11.57
C ILE A 202 -6.98 -7.69 -12.49
N LEU A 203 -7.52 -8.75 -11.90
CA LEU A 203 -7.91 -9.98 -12.60
C LEU A 203 -9.24 -9.85 -13.33
N ASP A 204 -10.16 -9.02 -12.82
CA ASP A 204 -11.43 -8.70 -13.45
C ASP A 204 -11.71 -7.19 -13.40
N GLN A 205 -11.45 -6.51 -14.51
CA GLN A 205 -11.73 -5.07 -14.66
C GLN A 205 -13.21 -4.77 -14.90
N ALA A 206 -14.02 -5.79 -15.23
CA ALA A 206 -15.46 -5.63 -15.42
C ALA A 206 -16.24 -5.70 -14.09
N ALA A 207 -15.61 -6.19 -13.02
CA ALA A 207 -16.19 -6.23 -11.68
C ALA A 207 -16.62 -4.84 -11.21
N LYS A 208 -17.91 -4.69 -10.91
CA LYS A 208 -18.52 -3.40 -10.52
C LYS A 208 -18.44 -3.11 -9.03
N THR A 209 -18.30 -4.13 -8.18
CA THR A 209 -18.30 -3.97 -6.72
C THR A 209 -17.03 -4.54 -6.08
N PRO A 210 -15.84 -4.02 -6.42
CA PRO A 210 -14.58 -4.55 -5.90
C PRO A 210 -14.29 -4.24 -4.42
N TYR A 211 -15.13 -3.41 -3.77
CA TYR A 211 -14.95 -3.01 -2.38
C TYR A 211 -16.26 -3.08 -1.61
N THR A 212 -16.16 -3.38 -0.32
CA THR A 212 -17.25 -3.33 0.66
C THR A 212 -17.00 -2.18 1.63
N PHE A 213 -18.00 -1.31 1.78
CA PHE A 213 -18.01 -0.16 2.68
C PHE A 213 -18.78 -0.51 3.94
N TYR A 214 -18.25 -0.10 5.08
CA TYR A 214 -18.79 -0.37 6.41
C TYR A 214 -19.10 0.97 7.07
N PRO A 215 -20.39 1.33 7.18
CA PRO A 215 -20.76 2.55 7.86
C PRO A 215 -20.53 2.42 9.37
N SER A 216 -20.42 3.56 10.06
CA SER A 216 -20.34 3.59 11.53
C SER A 216 -21.60 3.00 12.19
N THR A 217 -22.74 3.12 11.51
CA THR A 217 -24.02 2.52 11.89
C THR A 217 -24.72 1.98 10.66
N GLY A 218 -25.21 0.73 10.72
CA GLY A 218 -26.00 0.11 9.65
C GLY A 218 -25.29 -1.06 8.96
N THR A 219 -25.84 -1.49 7.83
CA THR A 219 -25.38 -2.65 7.08
C THR A 219 -24.27 -2.27 6.10
N PRO A 220 -23.26 -3.12 5.89
CA PRO A 220 -22.27 -2.91 4.83
C PRO A 220 -22.93 -2.77 3.46
N TYR A 221 -22.33 -1.95 2.60
CA TYR A 221 -22.84 -1.68 1.25
C TYR A 221 -21.68 -1.66 0.24
N ALA A 222 -22.00 -1.63 -1.05
CA ALA A 222 -21.01 -1.53 -2.11
C ALA A 222 -21.36 -0.35 -3.03
N LEU A 223 -20.32 0.25 -3.63
CA LEU A 223 -20.48 1.19 -4.74
C LEU A 223 -20.36 0.42 -6.05
N SER A 224 -21.13 0.82 -7.06
CA SER A 224 -20.87 0.40 -8.44
C SER A 224 -19.80 1.29 -9.02
N LEU A 225 -18.74 0.67 -9.54
CA LEU A 225 -17.51 1.31 -9.95
C LEU A 225 -17.13 0.88 -11.37
N THR A 226 -16.62 1.82 -12.16
CA THR A 226 -15.97 1.52 -13.44
C THR A 226 -14.49 1.76 -13.32
N PHE A 227 -13.67 0.76 -13.66
CA PHE A 227 -12.22 0.91 -13.73
C PHE A 227 -11.86 2.07 -14.66
N PHE A 228 -11.06 3.01 -14.16
CA PHE A 228 -10.61 4.15 -14.95
C PHE A 228 -9.16 3.98 -15.37
N LYS A 229 -8.27 3.79 -14.40
CA LYS A 229 -6.84 3.56 -14.64
C LYS A 229 -6.16 2.99 -13.40
N GLN A 230 -4.95 2.49 -13.62
CA GLN A 230 -4.03 2.11 -12.56
C GLN A 230 -2.69 2.85 -12.74
N MET A 231 -2.05 3.21 -11.63
CA MET A 231 -0.72 3.80 -11.60
C MET A 231 0.05 3.20 -10.43
N ASN A 232 1.00 2.30 -10.71
CA ASN A 232 1.74 1.56 -9.68
C ASN A 232 0.77 0.81 -8.73
N ASN A 233 0.85 1.11 -7.44
CA ASN A 233 0.02 0.59 -6.35
C ASN A 233 -1.35 1.30 -6.22
N LYS A 234 -1.67 2.28 -7.09
CA LYS A 234 -2.95 3.00 -7.07
C LYS A 234 -3.89 2.50 -8.13
N VAL A 235 -5.10 2.12 -7.72
CA VAL A 235 -6.20 1.81 -8.63
C VAL A 235 -7.27 2.89 -8.52
N ILE A 236 -7.70 3.40 -9.67
CA ILE A 236 -8.63 4.52 -9.75
C ILE A 236 -9.89 4.07 -10.49
N TYR A 237 -11.04 4.35 -9.89
CA TYR A 237 -12.36 4.05 -10.41
C TYR A 237 -13.21 5.32 -10.55
N LEU A 238 -14.12 5.32 -11.51
CA LEU A 238 -15.24 6.25 -11.55
C LEU A 238 -16.41 5.64 -10.77
N VAL A 239 -17.02 6.44 -9.89
CA VAL A 239 -18.20 6.03 -9.13
C VAL A 239 -19.43 6.20 -9.99
N GLU A 240 -20.21 5.13 -10.13
CA GLU A 240 -21.50 5.17 -10.79
C GLU A 240 -22.57 5.59 -9.77
N ASN A 241 -23.54 6.39 -10.22
CA ASN A 241 -24.58 6.92 -9.35
C ASN A 241 -25.49 5.79 -8.84
N THR A 242 -25.21 5.32 -7.63
CA THR A 242 -25.85 4.14 -7.01
C THR A 242 -26.83 4.50 -5.90
N GLY A 243 -27.01 5.79 -5.60
CA GLY A 243 -27.82 6.26 -4.47
C GLY A 243 -27.20 6.01 -3.09
N ALA A 244 -26.06 5.30 -3.01
CA ALA A 244 -25.26 5.17 -1.80
C ALA A 244 -24.54 6.49 -1.50
N ASN A 245 -24.41 6.84 -0.21
CA ASN A 245 -23.83 8.10 0.23
C ASN A 245 -22.68 7.86 1.22
N PRO A 246 -21.45 7.58 0.74
CA PRO A 246 -20.30 7.34 1.60
C PRO A 246 -20.02 8.48 2.55
N GLN A 247 -19.74 8.16 3.81
CA GLN A 247 -19.45 9.12 4.87
C GLN A 247 -17.99 9.02 5.30
N LYS A 248 -17.44 10.12 5.83
CA LYS A 248 -16.07 10.18 6.37
C LYS A 248 -15.86 9.21 7.56
N SER A 249 -16.93 8.78 8.22
CA SER A 249 -16.88 7.79 9.30
C SER A 249 -16.75 6.35 8.81
N ASP A 250 -16.87 6.10 7.51
CA ASP A 250 -16.95 4.75 6.98
C ASP A 250 -15.55 4.14 6.87
N SER A 251 -15.51 2.81 6.91
CA SER A 251 -14.31 2.04 6.58
C SER A 251 -14.53 1.18 5.36
N VAL A 252 -13.46 0.83 4.67
CA VAL A 252 -13.51 0.12 3.39
C VAL A 252 -12.60 -1.09 3.45
N ASN A 253 -13.09 -2.21 2.91
CA ASN A 253 -12.35 -3.43 2.67
C ASN A 253 -12.45 -3.79 1.19
N VAL A 254 -11.48 -4.53 0.67
CA VAL A 254 -11.61 -5.21 -0.60
C VAL A 254 -12.65 -6.32 -0.51
N ALA A 255 -13.49 -6.42 -1.53
CA ALA A 255 -14.45 -7.51 -1.62
C ALA A 255 -13.72 -8.83 -1.95
N VAL A 256 -14.19 -9.93 -1.37
CA VAL A 256 -13.70 -11.29 -1.65
C VAL A 256 -14.82 -12.08 -2.32
N PRO A 257 -15.04 -11.93 -3.64
CA PRO A 257 -16.00 -12.75 -4.36
C PRO A 257 -15.45 -14.16 -4.63
N ALA A 258 -16.29 -15.02 -5.21
CA ALA A 258 -15.90 -16.38 -5.59
C ALA A 258 -14.74 -16.41 -6.61
N SER A 259 -14.69 -15.40 -7.50
CA SER A 259 -13.55 -15.17 -8.38
C SER A 259 -12.66 -14.08 -7.79
N PRO A 260 -11.33 -14.27 -7.72
CA PRO A 260 -10.43 -13.28 -7.16
C PRO A 260 -10.35 -12.03 -8.05
N LEU A 261 -10.25 -10.87 -7.43
CA LEU A 261 -10.21 -9.58 -8.13
C LEU A 261 -8.81 -9.00 -8.26
N PHE A 262 -7.95 -9.27 -7.28
CA PHE A 262 -6.62 -8.69 -7.17
C PHE A 262 -5.60 -9.77 -6.79
N GLN A 263 -4.41 -9.63 -7.34
CA GLN A 263 -3.20 -10.35 -6.92
C GLN A 263 -2.00 -9.40 -7.03
N ASP A 264 -0.86 -9.73 -6.47
CA ASP A 264 0.39 -9.02 -6.74
C ASP A 264 1.06 -9.49 -8.04
N LEU A 265 2.35 -9.17 -8.22
CA LEU A 265 3.17 -9.59 -9.36
C LEU A 265 3.73 -11.01 -9.21
N GLU A 266 3.83 -11.54 -7.98
CA GLU A 266 4.28 -12.91 -7.69
C GLU A 266 3.13 -13.93 -7.74
N GLY A 267 1.89 -13.44 -7.88
CA GLY A 267 0.67 -14.23 -7.97
C GLY A 267 0.00 -14.52 -6.63
N ASN A 268 0.36 -13.83 -5.55
CA ASN A 268 -0.36 -13.97 -4.29
C ASN A 268 -1.72 -13.28 -4.40
N ILE A 269 -2.76 -14.08 -4.23
CA ILE A 269 -4.14 -13.65 -4.46
C ILE A 269 -4.69 -13.01 -3.19
N LEU A 270 -5.28 -11.82 -3.34
CA LEU A 270 -6.01 -11.16 -2.28
C LEU A 270 -7.42 -11.77 -2.13
N ASN A 271 -7.54 -12.84 -1.36
CA ASN A 271 -8.80 -13.55 -1.12
C ASN A 271 -9.10 -13.82 0.37
N ASN A 272 -8.41 -13.16 1.29
CA ASN A 272 -8.67 -13.33 2.71
C ASN A 272 -9.83 -12.42 3.17
N PRO A 273 -10.96 -12.94 3.68
CA PRO A 273 -12.06 -12.11 4.17
C PRO A 273 -11.66 -11.23 5.37
N ALA A 274 -10.56 -11.54 6.06
CA ALA A 274 -10.00 -10.74 7.15
C ALA A 274 -9.14 -9.56 6.68
N ASN A 275 -9.01 -9.33 5.36
CA ASN A 275 -8.27 -8.22 4.76
C ASN A 275 -8.43 -6.89 5.53
N LYS A 276 -7.35 -6.14 5.58
CA LYS A 276 -7.27 -4.85 6.25
C LYS A 276 -8.42 -3.91 5.87
N LYS A 277 -9.10 -3.39 6.90
CA LYS A 277 -10.08 -2.30 6.77
C LYS A 277 -9.38 -0.96 6.93
N VAL A 278 -9.63 -0.03 6.01
CA VAL A 278 -9.06 1.32 6.06
C VAL A 278 -10.16 2.38 6.19
N PRO A 279 -9.93 3.48 6.91
CA PRO A 279 -10.89 4.57 6.96
C PRO A 279 -11.03 5.25 5.59
N LEU A 280 -12.26 5.62 5.22
CA LEU A 280 -12.54 6.36 4.00
C LEU A 280 -12.15 7.83 4.17
N THR A 281 -11.25 8.31 3.32
CA THR A 281 -10.95 9.74 3.22
C THR A 281 -11.81 10.38 2.13
N ILE A 282 -12.60 11.40 2.45
CA ILE A 282 -13.37 12.15 1.47
C ILE A 282 -12.68 13.50 1.23
N LYS A 283 -12.28 13.77 -0.02
CA LYS A 283 -11.75 15.08 -0.41
C LYS A 283 -12.89 16.12 -0.47
N PRO A 284 -12.60 17.40 -0.20
CA PRO A 284 -13.60 18.44 -0.37
C PRO A 284 -14.03 18.52 -1.83
N MET A 285 -15.34 18.67 -2.05
CA MET A 285 -15.89 18.90 -3.39
C MET A 285 -15.43 20.27 -3.89
N LYS A 286 -15.06 20.34 -5.17
CA LYS A 286 -14.61 21.58 -5.79
C LYS A 286 -15.76 22.23 -6.54
N TYR A 287 -15.99 23.50 -6.23
CA TYR A 287 -17.00 24.28 -6.90
C TYR A 287 -16.34 25.39 -7.73
N PRO A 288 -16.60 25.47 -9.05
CA PRO A 288 -16.32 26.71 -9.76
C PRO A 288 -17.22 27.81 -9.19
N VAL A 289 -16.69 29.04 -9.14
CA VAL A 289 -17.47 30.21 -8.78
C VAL A 289 -17.97 30.90 -10.04
N LYS A 290 -19.17 31.48 -9.97
CA LYS A 290 -19.76 32.31 -11.02
C LYS A 290 -19.94 33.72 -10.48
N VAL A 291 -19.51 34.70 -11.26
CA VAL A 291 -19.76 36.11 -10.98
C VAL A 291 -21.00 36.56 -11.75
N ARG A 292 -21.99 37.11 -11.05
CA ARG A 292 -23.19 37.73 -11.63
C ARG A 292 -23.15 39.22 -11.34
N VAL A 293 -23.51 40.03 -12.33
CA VAL A 293 -23.46 41.50 -12.24
C VAL A 293 -24.80 42.05 -12.71
N GLY A 294 -25.46 42.83 -11.86
CA GLY A 294 -26.76 43.40 -12.20
C GLY A 294 -27.25 44.46 -11.21
N PRO A 295 -27.99 45.48 -11.65
CA PRO A 295 -28.28 45.83 -13.05
C PRO A 295 -27.02 46.25 -13.84
N ASN A 296 -26.99 45.91 -15.13
CA ASN A 296 -25.91 46.26 -16.07
C ASN A 296 -26.49 46.35 -17.50
N PRO A 297 -26.66 47.57 -18.08
CA PRO A 297 -26.21 48.85 -17.56
C PRO A 297 -27.00 49.35 -16.35
N PHE A 298 -26.41 50.25 -15.56
CA PHE A 298 -27.11 50.96 -14.47
C PHE A 298 -26.92 52.49 -14.56
N ASN A 299 -27.80 53.24 -13.89
CA ASN A 299 -27.76 54.71 -13.87
C ASN A 299 -27.50 55.26 -12.46
N PRO A 300 -26.27 55.70 -12.14
CA PRO A 300 -25.93 56.22 -10.81
C PRO A 300 -26.54 57.60 -10.53
N MET A 301 -26.99 58.34 -11.55
CA MET A 301 -27.63 59.66 -11.38
C MET A 301 -29.06 59.54 -10.85
N LEU A 302 -29.72 58.40 -11.09
CA LEU A 302 -31.04 58.07 -10.56
C LEU A 302 -30.96 57.29 -9.24
N GLY A 303 -29.79 57.29 -8.58
CA GLY A 303 -29.55 56.49 -7.38
C GLY A 303 -29.37 54.99 -7.65
N GLY A 304 -29.19 54.59 -8.91
CA GLY A 304 -28.94 53.19 -9.25
C GLY A 304 -27.60 52.69 -8.70
N VAL A 305 -27.59 51.44 -8.26
CA VAL A 305 -26.42 50.68 -7.84
C VAL A 305 -26.31 49.42 -8.68
N THR A 306 -25.09 48.96 -8.96
CA THR A 306 -24.85 47.62 -9.51
C THR A 306 -24.38 46.69 -8.41
N ARG A 307 -24.91 45.47 -8.40
CA ARG A 307 -24.56 44.40 -7.46
C ARG A 307 -23.68 43.39 -8.17
N ILE A 308 -22.53 43.09 -7.59
CA ILE A 308 -21.63 42.02 -8.04
C ILE A 308 -21.74 40.88 -7.03
N GLU A 309 -22.31 39.76 -7.46
CA GLU A 309 -22.46 38.55 -6.67
C GLU A 309 -21.46 37.49 -7.12
N ILE A 310 -20.69 36.95 -6.18
CA ILE A 310 -19.82 35.79 -6.38
C ILE A 310 -20.46 34.62 -5.63
N LYS A 311 -20.85 33.58 -6.35
CA LYS A 311 -21.45 32.36 -5.77
C LYS A 311 -20.85 31.11 -6.41
N PRO A 312 -20.77 29.98 -5.69
CA PRO A 312 -20.55 28.68 -6.33
C PRO A 312 -21.57 28.44 -7.45
N VAL A 313 -21.15 27.73 -8.50
CA VAL A 313 -22.02 27.35 -9.62
C VAL A 313 -23.17 26.44 -9.17
N THR A 314 -23.04 25.74 -8.05
CA THR A 314 -24.09 24.89 -7.49
C THR A 314 -24.53 25.38 -6.10
N SER A 315 -25.83 25.29 -5.83
CA SER A 315 -26.43 25.58 -4.52
C SER A 315 -26.14 24.49 -3.48
N LYS A 316 -25.60 23.34 -3.90
CA LYS A 316 -25.19 22.24 -3.03
C LYS A 316 -23.74 22.36 -2.54
N ALA A 317 -23.11 23.52 -2.75
CA ALA A 317 -21.80 23.74 -2.17
C ALA A 317 -21.85 23.54 -0.65
N GLU A 318 -20.84 22.95 -0.03
CA GLU A 318 -20.66 23.18 1.41
C GLU A 318 -20.42 24.68 1.66
N MET A 319 -20.51 25.15 2.90
CA MET A 319 -20.30 26.57 3.24
C MET A 319 -18.89 27.05 2.81
N ALA A 320 -18.74 27.45 1.56
CA ALA A 320 -17.53 28.03 1.02
C ALA A 320 -17.39 29.45 1.60
N VAL A 321 -16.24 29.72 2.22
CA VAL A 321 -15.88 31.06 2.68
C VAL A 321 -15.03 31.69 1.58
N ILE A 322 -15.53 32.75 0.96
CA ILE A 322 -14.91 33.39 -0.19
C ILE A 322 -14.23 34.68 0.26
N ASP A 323 -12.89 34.74 0.21
CA ASP A 323 -12.15 36.01 0.36
C ASP A 323 -11.95 36.61 -1.03
N ALA A 324 -12.56 37.76 -1.30
CA ALA A 324 -12.51 38.40 -2.61
C ALA A 324 -12.24 39.92 -2.51
N THR A 325 -11.56 40.44 -3.52
CA THR A 325 -11.30 41.86 -3.76
C THR A 325 -11.81 42.22 -5.14
N ILE A 326 -12.70 43.20 -5.22
CA ILE A 326 -13.13 43.79 -6.49
C ILE A 326 -12.31 45.05 -6.75
N THR A 327 -11.87 45.23 -7.99
CA THR A 327 -11.23 46.44 -8.46
C THR A 327 -11.89 46.88 -9.75
N ILE A 328 -12.32 48.14 -9.82
CA ILE A 328 -12.98 48.73 -10.99
C ILE A 328 -12.06 49.77 -11.60
N PHE A 329 -11.92 49.71 -12.92
CA PHE A 329 -11.06 50.54 -13.74
C PHE A 329 -11.88 51.34 -14.74
N ASP A 330 -11.48 52.59 -14.98
CA ASP A 330 -12.01 53.39 -16.09
C ASP A 330 -11.47 52.92 -17.45
N PRO A 331 -11.97 53.46 -18.58
CA PRO A 331 -11.48 53.10 -19.92
C PRO A 331 -9.99 53.40 -20.17
N LEU A 332 -9.35 54.23 -19.34
CA LEU A 332 -7.93 54.57 -19.43
C LEU A 332 -7.07 53.68 -18.53
N GLY A 333 -7.68 52.73 -17.79
CA GLY A 333 -6.99 51.82 -16.89
C GLY A 333 -6.77 52.39 -15.47
N ASN A 334 -7.33 53.54 -15.13
CA ASN A 334 -7.20 54.08 -13.77
C ASN A 334 -8.16 53.37 -12.81
N LYS A 335 -7.66 53.02 -11.62
CA LYS A 335 -8.48 52.43 -10.55
C LYS A 335 -9.47 53.45 -9.98
N VAL A 336 -10.76 53.25 -10.23
CA VAL A 336 -11.83 54.14 -9.73
C VAL A 336 -12.45 53.65 -8.42
N HIS A 337 -12.48 52.34 -8.18
CA HIS A 337 -13.06 51.75 -6.99
C HIS A 337 -12.33 50.46 -6.61
N GLU A 338 -12.28 50.15 -5.32
CA GLU A 338 -11.69 48.93 -4.79
C GLU A 338 -12.32 48.60 -3.45
N GLU A 339 -12.75 47.35 -3.28
CA GLU A 339 -13.36 46.86 -2.05
C GLU A 339 -12.90 45.42 -1.82
N LYS A 340 -12.59 45.08 -0.57
CA LYS A 340 -12.25 43.72 -0.14
C LYS A 340 -13.30 43.23 0.83
N LYS A 341 -13.78 42.00 0.64
CA LYS A 341 -14.82 41.40 1.46
C LYS A 341 -14.62 39.89 1.62
N ILE A 342 -14.93 39.40 2.81
CA ILE A 342 -15.02 37.97 3.10
C ILE A 342 -16.51 37.61 3.12
N GLY A 343 -16.93 36.82 2.15
CA GLY A 343 -18.29 36.29 2.05
C GLY A 343 -18.54 35.20 3.08
N GLN A 344 -19.76 35.17 3.62
CA GLN A 344 -20.25 34.12 4.50
C GLN A 344 -21.36 33.34 3.77
N GLN A 345 -21.54 32.05 4.10
CA GLN A 345 -22.64 31.22 3.57
C GLN A 345 -22.72 31.18 2.03
N GLN A 346 -21.60 30.88 1.35
CA GLN A 346 -21.56 30.65 -0.11
C GLN A 346 -21.87 31.86 -1.00
N MET A 347 -21.83 33.07 -0.45
CA MET A 347 -22.02 34.29 -1.22
C MET A 347 -21.05 35.37 -0.77
N CYS A 348 -20.38 36.00 -1.74
CA CYS A 348 -19.69 37.26 -1.54
C CYS A 348 -20.32 38.30 -2.45
N GLU A 349 -20.73 39.43 -1.87
CA GLU A 349 -21.48 40.46 -2.58
C GLU A 349 -20.82 41.82 -2.42
N PHE A 350 -20.63 42.50 -3.54
CA PHE A 350 -20.18 43.88 -3.62
C PHE A 350 -21.27 44.75 -4.24
N THR A 351 -21.28 46.02 -3.86
CA THR A 351 -22.17 47.02 -4.45
C THR A 351 -21.37 48.21 -4.91
N TRP A 352 -21.60 48.66 -6.14
CA TRP A 352 -20.99 49.88 -6.65
C TRP A 352 -22.06 50.85 -7.13
N ASP A 353 -22.01 52.06 -6.60
CA ASP A 353 -22.97 53.14 -6.86
C ASP A 353 -22.48 54.09 -7.98
N GLY A 354 -21.45 53.71 -8.72
CA GLY A 354 -20.83 54.55 -9.74
C GLY A 354 -19.99 55.70 -9.19
N SER A 355 -19.59 55.67 -7.91
CA SER A 355 -18.69 56.67 -7.33
C SER A 355 -17.22 56.24 -7.43
N ASN A 356 -16.33 57.20 -7.66
CA ASN A 356 -14.89 56.99 -7.54
C ASN A 356 -14.40 57.10 -6.08
N LYS A 357 -13.10 56.88 -5.83
CA LYS A 357 -12.46 57.02 -4.50
C LYS A 357 -12.64 58.39 -3.82
N LYS A 358 -13.02 59.43 -4.56
CA LYS A 358 -13.30 60.79 -4.05
C LYS A 358 -14.80 61.07 -3.87
N GLY A 359 -15.65 60.05 -4.00
CA GLY A 359 -17.12 60.17 -3.90
C GLY A 359 -17.79 60.84 -5.10
N ARG A 360 -17.07 61.08 -6.21
CA ARG A 360 -17.66 61.70 -7.41
C ARG A 360 -18.23 60.63 -8.34
N LYS A 361 -19.42 60.89 -8.90
CA LYS A 361 -20.03 60.02 -9.89
C LYS A 361 -19.20 60.00 -11.18
N VAL A 362 -18.93 58.79 -11.68
CA VAL A 362 -18.14 58.60 -12.90
C VAL A 362 -18.98 58.89 -14.16
N GLY A 363 -18.30 59.03 -15.31
CA GLY A 363 -18.92 59.31 -16.61
C GLY A 363 -19.72 58.14 -17.18
N THR A 364 -20.62 58.42 -18.13
CA THR A 364 -21.19 57.39 -19.02
C THR A 364 -20.06 56.63 -19.71
N GLY A 365 -20.16 55.31 -19.78
CA GLY A 365 -19.12 54.48 -20.40
C GLY A 365 -19.12 53.04 -19.89
N VAL A 366 -18.14 52.28 -20.34
CA VAL A 366 -17.92 50.88 -19.93
C VAL A 366 -16.68 50.82 -19.05
N TYR A 367 -16.83 50.28 -17.85
CA TYR A 367 -15.78 50.14 -16.85
C TYR A 367 -15.38 48.68 -16.77
N MET A 368 -14.08 48.40 -16.70
CA MET A 368 -13.59 47.05 -16.48
C MET A 368 -13.56 46.77 -14.97
N ALA A 369 -14.17 45.68 -14.54
CA ALA A 369 -14.08 45.20 -13.18
C ALA A 369 -13.34 43.87 -13.15
N ARG A 370 -12.44 43.72 -12.16
CA ARG A 370 -11.70 42.49 -11.91
C ARG A 370 -11.94 42.04 -10.47
N VAL A 371 -12.32 40.79 -10.31
CA VAL A 371 -12.47 40.14 -9.01
C VAL A 371 -11.29 39.20 -8.82
N LYS A 372 -10.53 39.39 -7.74
CA LYS A 372 -9.47 38.47 -7.30
C LYS A 372 -9.79 37.91 -5.93
N GLY A 373 -9.60 36.62 -5.73
CA GLY A 373 -9.90 36.02 -4.44
C GLY A 373 -9.46 34.57 -4.31
N LYS A 374 -9.91 33.93 -3.25
CA LYS A 374 -9.83 32.48 -3.08
C LYS A 374 -10.99 31.95 -2.26
N ASP A 375 -11.40 30.74 -2.58
CA ASP A 375 -12.20 29.93 -1.66
C ASP A 375 -11.29 29.41 -0.55
N LEU A 376 -11.57 29.76 0.70
CA LEU A 376 -10.76 29.38 1.85
C LEU A 376 -10.91 27.89 2.21
N THR A 377 -12.00 27.23 1.76
CA THR A 377 -12.23 25.80 2.03
C THR A 377 -11.44 24.94 1.06
N SER A 378 -11.43 25.28 -0.23
CA SER A 378 -10.70 24.53 -1.26
C SER A 378 -9.31 25.09 -1.60
N ASN A 379 -8.97 26.27 -1.09
CA ASN A 379 -7.78 27.06 -1.44
C ASN A 379 -7.66 27.39 -2.94
N LYS A 380 -8.77 27.35 -3.71
CA LYS A 380 -8.80 27.64 -5.14
C LYS A 380 -8.85 29.15 -5.39
N ALA A 381 -8.01 29.64 -6.30
CA ALA A 381 -7.98 31.04 -6.68
C ALA A 381 -9.19 31.42 -7.56
N ILE A 382 -9.62 32.68 -7.43
CA ILE A 382 -10.65 33.33 -8.23
C ILE A 382 -9.98 34.50 -8.94
N ASP A 383 -10.11 34.60 -10.26
CA ASP A 383 -9.64 35.75 -11.04
C ASP A 383 -10.55 35.95 -12.26
N GLU A 384 -11.52 36.84 -12.13
CA GLU A 384 -12.57 37.05 -13.13
C GLU A 384 -12.58 38.50 -13.60
N ILE A 385 -12.79 38.71 -14.90
CA ILE A 385 -12.90 40.04 -15.52
C ILE A 385 -14.26 40.16 -16.18
N PHE A 386 -14.94 41.28 -15.93
CA PHE A 386 -16.23 41.60 -16.54
C PHE A 386 -16.35 43.11 -16.73
N TYR A 387 -17.38 43.52 -17.47
CA TYR A 387 -17.60 44.92 -17.84
C TYR A 387 -18.88 45.45 -17.24
N ILE A 388 -18.83 46.65 -16.66
CA ILE A 388 -19.97 47.35 -16.08
C ILE A 388 -20.26 48.57 -16.95
N ALA A 389 -21.43 48.61 -17.55
CA ALA A 389 -21.89 49.73 -18.36
C ALA A 389 -22.67 50.74 -17.48
N ILE A 390 -22.31 52.02 -17.62
CA ILE A 390 -23.00 53.14 -16.98
C ILE A 390 -23.74 53.92 -18.06
N LYS A 391 -25.04 54.09 -17.87
CA LYS A 391 -25.91 54.96 -18.64
C LYS A 391 -26.28 56.17 -17.77
N ARG A 392 -26.24 57.37 -18.32
CA ARG A 392 -26.79 58.57 -17.66
C ARG A 392 -28.19 58.87 -18.15
#